data_AF-A0A7S2CLW5-F1
#
_entry.id   AF-A0A7S2CLW5-F1
#
_cell.length_a   1.000
_cell.length_b   1.000
_cell.length_c   1.000
_cell.angle_alpha   90.00
_cell.angle_beta   90.00
_cell.angle_gamma   90.00
#
_symmetry.space_group_name_H-M   'P 1'
#
loop_
_entity.id
_entity.type
_entity.pdbx_description
1 polymer ?
#
loop_
_entity_poly.entity_id
_entity_poly.type
_entity_poly.pdbx_seq_one_letter_code
_entity_poly.pdbx_strand_id
1 'polypeptide(L)'
;LMSGPEKCYPKGGLEEFQPTLMAGVPKVWETIKKGAEAKIAKSGAAMGFIVKVALKMKRSAMANQRETPLFDALVFKKFKKMIGGNMKFTLSGGGAISGEVQEWVRACFGCPLVQGYGLTETCGASCIQHPSDPAVGIAGSVLSSVEFTLHSEPEITDNIKKPYLATDKEHNGMPCEGRGEVWIRGPGVTS
;
A
#
# COMPACT_ATOMS: atom_id res chain seq x y z
N LEU A 1 -19.66 27.40 -40.27
CA LEU A 1 -19.66 27.21 -38.80
C LEU A 1 -18.63 26.13 -38.48
N MET A 2 -17.34 26.49 -38.45
CA MET A 2 -16.27 25.56 -38.08
C MET A 2 -16.21 25.51 -36.56
N SER A 3 -16.51 24.34 -35.98
CA SER A 3 -16.25 24.04 -34.58
C SER A 3 -14.75 24.22 -34.31
N GLY A 4 -14.42 25.00 -33.27
CA GLY A 4 -13.03 25.27 -32.88
C GLY A 4 -12.23 23.99 -32.57
N PRO A 5 -10.90 24.09 -32.43
CA PRO A 5 -10.03 22.93 -32.30
C PRO A 5 -10.43 22.06 -31.10
N GLU A 6 -10.79 20.82 -31.39
CA GLU A 6 -11.07 19.79 -30.40
C GLU A 6 -9.79 19.57 -29.59
N LYS A 7 -9.79 19.96 -28.31
CA LYS A 7 -8.65 19.73 -27.42
C LYS A 7 -8.54 18.22 -27.18
N CYS A 8 -7.64 17.57 -27.92
CA CYS A 8 -7.28 16.17 -27.71
C CYS A 8 -6.48 16.08 -26.40
N TYR A 9 -7.17 15.86 -25.28
CA TYR A 9 -6.50 15.52 -24.04
C TYR A 9 -5.99 14.08 -24.17
N PRO A 10 -4.69 13.82 -23.93
CA PRO A 10 -4.21 12.45 -23.89
C PRO A 10 -4.99 11.71 -22.80
N LYS A 11 -5.60 10.57 -23.16
CA LYS A 11 -6.22 9.69 -22.18
C LYS A 11 -5.17 9.31 -21.13
N GLY A 12 -5.57 9.27 -19.86
CA GLY A 12 -4.66 8.86 -18.79
C GLY A 12 -4.17 7.43 -19.04
N GLY A 13 -2.87 7.17 -18.89
CA GLY A 13 -2.30 5.86 -19.21
C GLY A 13 -2.98 4.69 -18.47
N LEU A 14 -3.39 4.88 -17.22
CA LEU A 14 -4.13 3.86 -16.46
C LEU A 14 -5.52 3.56 -17.05
N GLU A 15 -6.17 4.56 -17.64
CA GLU A 15 -7.48 4.40 -18.28
C GLU A 15 -7.37 3.67 -19.62
N GLU A 16 -6.29 3.92 -20.37
CA GLU A 16 -6.05 3.29 -21.67
C GLU A 16 -5.53 1.86 -21.52
N PHE A 17 -4.54 1.62 -20.65
CA PHE A 17 -3.90 0.29 -20.52
C PHE A 17 -4.68 -0.69 -19.65
N GLN A 18 -5.59 -0.22 -18.79
CA GLN A 18 -6.40 -1.04 -17.87
C GLN A 18 -5.60 -2.19 -17.20
N PRO A 19 -4.51 -1.88 -16.47
CA PRO A 19 -3.58 -2.88 -15.97
C PRO A 19 -4.24 -3.84 -14.96
N THR A 20 -3.80 -5.09 -14.98
CA THR A 20 -4.18 -6.12 -13.99
C THR A 20 -3.27 -6.13 -12.77
N LEU A 21 -2.02 -5.71 -12.93
CA LEU A 21 -1.00 -5.61 -11.89
C LEU A 21 -0.40 -4.21 -11.94
N MET A 22 -0.25 -3.57 -10.79
CA MET A 22 0.44 -2.29 -10.68
C MET A 22 1.41 -2.30 -9.49
N ALA A 23 2.68 -2.06 -9.79
CA ALA A 23 3.71 -1.76 -8.80
C ALA A 23 3.91 -0.24 -8.72
N GLY A 24 4.05 0.27 -7.50
CA GLY A 24 4.27 1.70 -7.28
C GLY A 24 4.97 1.97 -5.96
N VAL A 25 5.53 3.16 -5.82
CA VAL A 25 6.10 3.64 -4.56
C VAL A 25 5.01 4.22 -3.66
N PRO A 26 5.21 4.33 -2.33
CA PRO A 26 4.21 4.89 -1.40
C PRO A 26 3.62 6.22 -1.88
N LYS A 27 4.46 7.07 -2.48
CA LYS A 27 4.05 8.38 -2.99
C LYS A 27 2.96 8.30 -4.07
N VAL A 28 2.99 7.27 -4.92
CA VAL A 28 1.96 7.07 -5.96
C VAL A 28 0.62 6.79 -5.30
N TRP A 29 0.60 5.88 -4.32
CA TRP A 29 -0.61 5.51 -3.57
C TRP A 29 -1.18 6.70 -2.78
N GLU A 30 -0.33 7.49 -2.13
CA GLU A 30 -0.74 8.73 -1.45
C GLU A 30 -1.33 9.75 -2.42
N THR A 31 -0.74 9.89 -3.61
CA THR A 31 -1.21 10.84 -4.63
C THR A 31 -2.58 10.43 -5.17
N ILE A 32 -2.77 9.12 -5.40
CA ILE A 32 -4.06 8.55 -5.79
C ILE A 32 -5.11 8.79 -4.70
N LYS A 33 -4.78 8.57 -3.42
CA LYS A 33 -5.66 8.87 -2.28
C LYS A 33 -6.06 10.34 -2.25
N LYS A 34 -5.09 11.25 -2.30
CA LYS A 34 -5.34 12.70 -2.32
C LYS A 34 -6.18 13.13 -3.52
N GLY A 35 -5.92 12.59 -4.70
CA GLY A 35 -6.70 12.86 -5.92
C GLY A 35 -8.15 12.38 -5.81
N ALA A 36 -8.36 11.20 -5.21
CA ALA A 36 -9.68 10.67 -4.91
C ALA A 36 -10.43 11.55 -3.87
N GLU A 37 -9.77 11.93 -2.78
CA GLU A 37 -10.32 12.84 -1.76
C GLU A 37 -10.71 14.20 -2.35
N ALA A 38 -9.87 14.76 -3.21
CA ALA A 38 -10.18 16.01 -3.92
C ALA A 38 -11.41 15.88 -4.84
N LYS A 39 -11.57 14.74 -5.54
CA LYS A 39 -12.77 14.47 -6.35
C LYS A 39 -14.03 14.33 -5.49
N ILE A 40 -13.92 13.69 -4.32
CA ILE A 40 -15.02 13.55 -3.37
C ILE A 40 -15.43 14.92 -2.82
N ALA A 41 -14.45 15.74 -2.42
CA ALA A 41 -14.70 17.10 -1.91
C ALA A 41 -15.43 17.98 -2.93
N LYS A 42 -15.06 17.87 -4.22
CA LYS A 42 -15.76 18.56 -5.33
C LYS A 42 -17.18 18.05 -5.58
N SER A 43 -17.49 16.82 -5.19
CA SER A 43 -18.81 16.20 -5.40
C SER A 43 -19.85 16.57 -4.32
N GLY A 44 -19.46 17.36 -3.32
CA GLY A 44 -20.35 17.86 -2.26
C GLY A 44 -20.36 17.02 -0.97
N ALA A 45 -20.82 17.62 0.13
CA ALA A 45 -20.75 17.05 1.48
C ALA A 45 -21.55 15.74 1.63
N ALA A 46 -22.70 15.62 0.96
CA ALA A 46 -23.52 14.40 1.00
C ALA A 46 -22.77 13.20 0.39
N MET A 47 -22.11 13.39 -0.76
CA MET A 47 -21.31 12.33 -1.37
C MET A 47 -20.10 11.97 -0.50
N GLY A 48 -19.45 12.98 0.12
CA GLY A 48 -18.38 12.76 1.08
C GLY A 48 -18.80 11.90 2.27
N PHE A 49 -19.99 12.15 2.83
CA PHE A 49 -20.54 11.34 3.91
C PHE A 49 -20.79 9.89 3.46
N ILE A 50 -21.42 9.69 2.29
CA ILE A 50 -21.68 8.34 1.73
C ILE A 50 -20.37 7.56 1.54
N VAL A 51 -19.33 8.19 0.96
CA VAL A 51 -18.04 7.53 0.76
C VAL A 51 -17.37 7.19 2.09
N LYS A 52 -17.44 8.10 3.08
CA LYS A 52 -16.88 7.84 4.42
C LYS A 52 -17.57 6.66 5.11
N VAL A 53 -18.90 6.58 5.04
CA VAL A 53 -19.68 5.44 5.56
C VAL A 53 -19.32 4.16 4.81
N ALA A 54 -19.28 4.21 3.47
CA ALA A 54 -18.93 3.07 2.63
C ALA A 54 -17.52 2.54 2.95
N LEU A 55 -16.53 3.41 3.12
CA LEU A 55 -15.17 3.04 3.51
C LEU A 55 -15.13 2.41 4.90
N LYS A 56 -15.86 2.96 5.87
CA LYS A 56 -15.93 2.39 7.23
C LYS A 56 -16.55 0.99 7.21
N MET A 57 -17.66 0.82 6.50
CA MET A 57 -18.32 -0.49 6.35
C MET A 57 -17.42 -1.48 5.61
N LYS A 58 -16.75 -1.05 4.55
CA LYS A 58 -15.86 -1.92 3.79
C LYS A 58 -14.63 -2.36 4.59
N ARG A 59 -14.01 -1.47 5.37
CA ARG A 59 -12.92 -1.84 6.29
C ARG A 59 -13.37 -2.89 7.30
N SER A 60 -14.53 -2.68 7.91
CA SER A 60 -15.11 -3.65 8.85
C SER A 60 -15.44 -4.99 8.18
N ALA A 61 -15.99 -4.96 6.96
CA ALA A 61 -16.29 -6.17 6.21
C ALA A 61 -15.02 -6.93 5.84
N MET A 62 -13.98 -6.26 5.34
CA MET A 62 -12.69 -6.86 5.02
C MET A 62 -12.03 -7.51 6.24
N ALA A 63 -12.07 -6.85 7.41
CA ALA A 63 -11.56 -7.41 8.65
C ALA A 63 -12.29 -8.71 9.06
N ASN A 64 -13.57 -8.84 8.67
CA ASN A 64 -14.38 -10.03 8.92
C ASN A 64 -14.45 -10.99 7.71
N GLN A 65 -13.62 -10.79 6.67
CA GLN A 65 -13.64 -11.56 5.42
C GLN A 65 -15.02 -11.58 4.72
N ARG A 66 -15.76 -10.47 4.81
CA ARG A 66 -17.08 -10.27 4.20
C ARG A 66 -16.99 -9.27 3.05
N GLU A 67 -17.93 -9.39 2.12
CA GLU A 67 -18.05 -8.49 0.97
C GLU A 67 -19.14 -7.43 1.17
N THR A 68 -19.02 -6.31 0.43
CA THR A 68 -19.97 -5.19 0.47
C THR A 68 -20.56 -4.91 -0.92
N PRO A 69 -21.30 -5.86 -1.53
CA PRO A 69 -21.65 -5.83 -2.95
C PRO A 69 -22.40 -4.55 -3.36
N LEU A 70 -23.27 -4.02 -2.49
CA LEU A 70 -24.03 -2.79 -2.76
C LEU A 70 -23.12 -1.56 -2.86
N PHE A 71 -22.21 -1.38 -1.90
CA PHE A 71 -21.25 -0.27 -1.94
C PHE A 71 -20.21 -0.48 -3.03
N ASP A 72 -19.88 -1.73 -3.35
CA ASP A 72 -18.96 -2.07 -4.42
C ASP A 72 -19.48 -1.65 -5.79
N ALA A 73 -20.76 -1.87 -6.06
CA ALA A 73 -21.40 -1.46 -7.30
C ALA A 73 -21.59 0.08 -7.41
N LEU A 74 -21.96 0.75 -6.31
CA LEU A 74 -22.36 2.16 -6.33
C LEU A 74 -21.20 3.14 -6.14
N VAL A 75 -20.29 2.83 -5.20
CA VAL A 75 -19.20 3.72 -4.78
C VAL A 75 -17.88 3.24 -5.34
N PHE A 76 -17.49 2.00 -5.07
CA PHE A 76 -16.16 1.50 -5.42
C PHE A 76 -15.96 1.28 -6.93
N LYS A 77 -17.03 1.03 -7.69
CA LYS A 77 -16.97 0.99 -9.16
C LYS A 77 -16.39 2.27 -9.76
N LYS A 78 -16.67 3.45 -9.18
CA LYS A 78 -16.11 4.73 -9.63
C LYS A 78 -14.62 4.84 -9.32
N PHE A 79 -14.18 4.35 -8.15
CA PHE A 79 -12.77 4.31 -7.77
C PHE A 79 -11.98 3.32 -8.64
N LYS A 80 -12.51 2.11 -8.86
CA LYS A 80 -11.89 1.10 -9.74
C LYS A 80 -11.68 1.64 -11.16
N LYS A 81 -12.67 2.35 -11.73
CA LYS A 81 -12.54 2.97 -13.06
C LYS A 81 -11.39 3.98 -13.16
N MET A 82 -11.02 4.64 -12.07
CA MET A 82 -9.91 5.62 -12.06
C MET A 82 -8.55 4.99 -12.36
N ILE A 83 -8.39 3.70 -12.06
CA ILE A 83 -7.18 2.92 -12.34
C ILE A 83 -7.40 1.90 -13.47
N GLY A 84 -8.38 2.16 -14.34
CA GLY A 84 -8.70 1.32 -15.49
C GLY A 84 -9.71 0.19 -15.24
N GLY A 85 -10.04 -0.12 -13.98
CA GLY A 85 -11.15 -1.03 -13.63
C GLY A 85 -10.85 -2.53 -13.65
N ASN A 86 -9.67 -2.94 -14.13
CA ASN A 86 -9.25 -4.34 -14.27
C ASN A 86 -8.16 -4.77 -13.27
N MET A 87 -7.88 -3.94 -12.25
CA MET A 87 -6.83 -4.20 -11.27
C MET A 87 -7.14 -5.44 -10.43
N LYS A 88 -6.20 -6.38 -10.39
CA LYS A 88 -6.27 -7.61 -9.58
C LYS A 88 -5.24 -7.64 -8.47
N PHE A 89 -4.06 -7.05 -8.70
CA PHE A 89 -2.96 -7.04 -7.73
C PHE A 89 -2.27 -5.69 -7.71
N THR A 90 -1.93 -5.21 -6.51
CA THR A 90 -1.14 -3.99 -6.33
C THR A 90 0.04 -4.25 -5.41
N LEU A 91 1.20 -3.68 -5.75
CA LEU A 91 2.44 -3.82 -4.99
C LEU A 91 2.95 -2.42 -4.62
N SER A 92 3.35 -2.26 -3.35
CA SER A 92 4.08 -1.09 -2.85
C SER A 92 5.50 -1.49 -2.46
N GLY A 93 6.50 -0.79 -2.98
CA GLY A 93 7.91 -0.99 -2.66
C GLY A 93 8.71 0.31 -2.69
N GLY A 94 10.00 0.25 -2.32
CA GLY A 94 10.91 1.40 -2.32
C GLY A 94 10.73 2.37 -1.14
N GLY A 95 9.77 2.13 -0.24
CA GLY A 95 9.61 2.90 0.98
C GLY A 95 8.46 2.39 1.84
N ALA A 96 8.42 2.83 3.10
CA ALA A 96 7.33 2.49 4.02
C ALA A 96 6.04 3.23 3.63
N ILE A 97 4.94 2.49 3.54
CA ILE A 97 3.59 3.05 3.37
C ILE A 97 2.83 2.97 4.70
N SER A 98 2.06 4.01 5.02
CA SER A 98 1.24 3.97 6.24
C SER A 98 0.12 2.94 6.12
N GLY A 99 -0.18 2.25 7.23
CA GLY A 99 -1.25 1.25 7.26
C GLY A 99 -2.61 1.84 6.83
N GLU A 100 -2.88 3.10 7.18
CA GLU A 100 -4.11 3.78 6.78
C GLU A 100 -4.25 3.94 5.26
N VAL A 101 -3.16 4.29 4.57
CA VAL A 101 -3.15 4.39 3.10
C VAL A 101 -3.27 2.99 2.50
N GLN A 102 -2.57 2.00 3.05
CA GLN A 102 -2.65 0.61 2.58
C GLN A 102 -4.09 0.06 2.66
N GLU A 103 -4.76 0.23 3.79
CA GLU A 103 -6.18 -0.15 3.97
C GLU A 103 -7.10 0.62 3.02
N TRP A 104 -6.87 1.92 2.86
CA TRP A 104 -7.70 2.75 1.99
C TRP A 104 -7.60 2.30 0.54
N VAL A 105 -6.39 2.01 0.04
CA VAL A 105 -6.16 1.51 -1.33
C VAL A 105 -6.83 0.15 -1.52
N ARG A 106 -6.64 -0.78 -0.57
CA ARG A 106 -7.29 -2.10 -0.58
C ARG A 106 -8.81 -1.98 -0.63
N ALA A 107 -9.40 -1.13 0.21
CA ALA A 107 -10.83 -0.89 0.24
C ALA A 107 -11.33 -0.22 -1.06
N CYS A 108 -10.64 0.80 -1.57
CA CYS A 108 -11.09 1.53 -2.76
C CYS A 108 -11.07 0.68 -4.03
N PHE A 109 -10.01 -0.10 -4.22
CA PHE A 109 -9.83 -0.89 -5.43
C PHE A 109 -10.34 -2.34 -5.30
N GLY A 110 -10.61 -2.80 -4.09
CA GLY A 110 -11.08 -4.17 -3.84
C GLY A 110 -10.09 -5.21 -4.32
N CYS A 111 -8.79 -4.93 -4.19
CA CYS A 111 -7.69 -5.82 -4.53
C CYS A 111 -6.61 -5.71 -3.43
N PRO A 112 -5.77 -6.75 -3.25
CA PRO A 112 -4.70 -6.69 -2.28
C PRO A 112 -3.64 -5.66 -2.68
N LEU A 113 -3.21 -4.86 -1.70
CA LEU A 113 -2.01 -4.04 -1.75
C LEU A 113 -0.95 -4.71 -0.89
N VAL A 114 0.01 -5.35 -1.55
CA VAL A 114 1.13 -6.06 -0.95
C VAL A 114 2.28 -5.10 -0.76
N GLN A 115 2.93 -5.14 0.39
CA GLN A 115 4.22 -4.46 0.58
C GLN A 115 5.37 -5.42 0.26
N GLY A 116 6.43 -4.89 -0.34
CA GLY A 116 7.68 -5.59 -0.54
C GLY A 116 8.84 -4.73 -0.08
N TYR A 117 9.78 -5.34 0.62
CA TYR A 117 11.06 -4.74 0.97
C TYR A 117 12.16 -5.38 0.14
N GLY A 118 13.02 -4.55 -0.41
CA GLY A 118 14.22 -4.96 -1.11
C GLY A 118 15.03 -3.74 -1.52
N LEU A 119 16.27 -4.02 -1.88
CA LEU A 119 17.30 -3.05 -2.21
C LEU A 119 17.87 -3.41 -3.58
N THR A 120 18.61 -2.47 -4.18
CA THR A 120 19.39 -2.76 -5.38
C THR A 120 20.40 -3.88 -5.13
N GLU A 121 20.97 -3.90 -3.94
CA GLU A 121 21.95 -4.85 -3.42
C GLU A 121 21.34 -6.24 -3.16
N THR A 122 20.01 -6.35 -3.10
CA THR A 122 19.30 -7.62 -2.94
C THR A 122 18.52 -8.03 -4.19
N CYS A 123 18.91 -7.49 -5.35
CA CYS A 123 18.26 -7.73 -6.65
C CYS A 123 16.75 -7.42 -6.63
N GLY A 124 16.33 -6.48 -5.79
CA GLY A 124 14.99 -5.88 -5.79
C GLY A 124 14.02 -6.40 -4.73
N ALA A 125 14.04 -7.68 -4.34
CA ALA A 125 13.11 -8.23 -3.36
C ALA A 125 13.80 -9.13 -2.33
N SER A 126 13.57 -8.84 -1.05
CA SER A 126 14.07 -9.62 0.09
C SER A 126 12.93 -10.13 0.98
N CYS A 127 11.88 -9.32 1.15
CA CYS A 127 10.65 -9.71 1.83
C CYS A 127 9.43 -9.30 1.02
N ILE A 128 8.34 -10.07 1.12
CA ILE A 128 7.07 -9.74 0.50
C ILE A 128 5.89 -10.18 1.36
N GLN A 129 4.86 -9.33 1.43
CA GLN A 129 3.63 -9.66 2.13
C GLN A 129 2.77 -10.62 1.31
N HIS A 130 2.16 -11.60 1.95
CA HIS A 130 1.23 -12.49 1.25
C HIS A 130 -0.06 -11.73 0.86
N PRO A 131 -0.62 -11.91 -0.35
CA PRO A 131 -1.81 -11.17 -0.78
C PRO A 131 -3.05 -11.36 0.11
N SER A 132 -3.16 -12.50 0.80
CA SER A 132 -4.26 -12.78 1.73
C SER A 132 -4.00 -12.30 3.16
N ASP A 133 -2.83 -11.71 3.44
CA ASP A 133 -2.48 -11.26 4.78
C ASP A 133 -3.21 -9.93 5.09
N PRO A 134 -4.12 -9.92 6.09
CA PRO A 134 -4.86 -8.72 6.45
C PRO A 134 -4.01 -7.67 7.16
N ALA A 135 -2.82 -8.02 7.66
CA ALA A 135 -1.95 -7.11 8.39
C ALA A 135 -1.55 -5.90 7.52
N VAL A 136 -1.29 -4.78 8.19
CA VAL A 136 -0.91 -3.51 7.54
C VAL A 136 0.29 -2.92 8.24
N GLY A 137 1.09 -2.14 7.50
CA GLY A 137 2.33 -1.57 8.03
C GLY A 137 3.46 -2.59 8.23
N ILE A 138 3.38 -3.75 7.57
CA ILE A 138 4.43 -4.77 7.57
C ILE A 138 4.98 -4.97 6.16
N ALA A 139 6.27 -5.30 6.04
CA ALA A 139 6.89 -5.64 4.75
C ALA A 139 6.60 -7.07 4.30
N GLY A 140 6.15 -7.93 5.22
CA GLY A 140 5.83 -9.34 4.96
C GLY A 140 6.94 -10.31 5.32
N SER A 141 6.86 -11.53 4.79
CA SER A 141 7.76 -12.63 5.09
C SER A 141 9.03 -12.57 4.25
N VAL A 142 10.13 -13.07 4.83
CA VAL A 142 11.42 -13.21 4.14
C VAL A 142 11.28 -14.21 2.98
N LEU A 143 11.84 -13.86 1.82
CA LEU A 143 11.88 -14.75 0.67
C LEU A 143 12.86 -15.91 0.91
N SER A 144 12.55 -17.09 0.37
CA SER A 144 13.38 -18.29 0.54
C SER A 144 14.80 -18.17 -0.04
N SER A 145 15.07 -17.15 -0.85
CA SER A 145 16.38 -16.87 -1.44
C SER A 145 17.33 -16.09 -0.53
N VAL A 146 16.87 -15.60 0.62
CA VAL A 146 17.67 -14.76 1.52
C VAL A 146 17.39 -15.09 2.98
N GLU A 147 18.34 -14.77 3.85
CA GLU A 147 18.25 -14.92 5.30
C GLU A 147 18.50 -13.56 5.97
N PHE A 148 17.81 -13.32 7.08
CA PHE A 148 17.82 -12.06 7.81
C PHE A 148 18.42 -12.28 9.21
N THR A 149 19.15 -11.31 9.70
CA THR A 149 19.59 -11.21 11.10
C THR A 149 19.52 -9.76 11.55
N LEU A 150 19.24 -9.53 12.83
CA LEU A 150 19.26 -8.19 13.42
C LEU A 150 20.60 -7.98 14.14
N HIS A 151 21.30 -6.91 13.77
CA HIS A 151 22.51 -6.47 14.45
C HIS A 151 22.18 -5.30 15.39
N SER A 152 22.68 -5.36 16.62
CA SER A 152 22.42 -4.31 17.62
C SER A 152 23.26 -3.07 17.33
N GLU A 153 22.62 -1.91 17.34
CA GLU A 153 23.25 -0.60 17.12
C GLU A 153 23.06 0.28 18.37
N PRO A 154 23.93 0.18 19.38
CA PRO A 154 23.76 0.88 20.65
C PRO A 154 24.00 2.40 20.54
N GLU A 155 24.72 2.84 19.51
CA GLU A 155 25.03 4.25 19.26
C GLU A 155 23.84 5.00 18.63
N ILE A 156 22.98 4.27 17.92
CA ILE A 156 21.80 4.83 17.26
C ILE A 156 20.62 4.72 18.21
N THR A 157 19.92 5.83 18.43
CA THR A 157 18.76 5.88 19.33
C THR A 157 17.49 6.32 18.61
N ASP A 158 16.35 5.85 19.09
CA ASP A 158 15.05 6.29 18.59
C ASP A 158 14.64 7.67 19.15
N ASN A 159 13.45 8.13 18.79
CA ASN A 159 12.91 9.43 19.24
C ASN A 159 12.74 9.54 20.77
N ILE A 160 12.75 8.42 21.49
CA ILE A 160 12.63 8.32 22.95
C ILE A 160 14.02 8.06 23.58
N LYS A 161 15.10 8.19 22.80
CA LYS A 161 16.49 7.92 23.19
C LYS A 161 16.76 6.47 23.58
N LYS A 162 15.91 5.52 23.16
CA LYS A 162 16.15 4.09 23.39
C LYS A 162 17.07 3.55 22.28
N PRO A 163 18.17 2.84 22.60
CA PRO A 163 19.04 2.23 21.59
C PRO A 163 18.36 1.09 20.85
N TYR A 164 18.84 0.74 19.66
CA TYR A 164 18.31 -0.39 18.88
C TYR A 164 19.07 -1.68 19.22
N LEU A 165 18.43 -2.60 19.97
CA LEU A 165 19.07 -3.85 20.39
C LEU A 165 18.34 -5.06 19.84
N ALA A 166 19.09 -6.04 19.31
CA ALA A 166 18.52 -7.28 18.76
C ALA A 166 17.75 -8.09 19.81
N THR A 167 18.03 -7.86 21.09
CA THR A 167 17.35 -8.46 22.25
C THR A 167 16.12 -7.68 22.73
N ASP A 168 15.77 -6.56 22.10
CA ASP A 168 14.58 -5.80 22.46
C ASP A 168 13.30 -6.65 22.32
N LYS A 169 12.43 -6.58 23.33
CA LYS A 169 11.13 -7.27 23.32
C LYS A 169 9.92 -6.35 23.25
N GLU A 170 10.15 -5.04 23.26
CA GLU A 170 9.10 -4.03 23.19
C GLU A 170 9.57 -2.80 22.41
N HIS A 171 8.67 -2.27 21.58
CA HIS A 171 8.83 -1.01 20.88
C HIS A 171 7.50 -0.25 20.80
N ASN A 172 7.47 1.00 21.26
CA ASN A 172 6.29 1.86 21.26
C ASN A 172 5.05 1.22 21.92
N GLY A 173 5.24 0.48 23.02
CA GLY A 173 4.14 -0.21 23.71
C GLY A 173 3.61 -1.44 22.99
N MET A 174 4.26 -1.88 21.90
CA MET A 174 3.94 -3.13 21.21
C MET A 174 5.07 -4.16 21.40
N PRO A 175 4.73 -5.45 21.55
CA PRO A 175 5.73 -6.50 21.61
C PRO A 175 6.50 -6.59 20.27
N CYS A 176 7.80 -6.80 20.35
CA CYS A 176 8.64 -7.10 19.20
C CYS A 176 9.59 -8.26 19.52
N GLU A 177 10.16 -8.88 18.48
CA GLU A 177 11.11 -9.98 18.67
C GLU A 177 12.58 -9.54 18.69
N GLY A 178 12.83 -8.30 18.30
CA GLY A 178 14.14 -7.66 18.26
C GLY A 178 14.05 -6.32 17.52
N ARG A 179 15.07 -5.47 17.70
CA ARG A 179 15.29 -4.27 16.88
C ARG A 179 16.76 -4.18 16.47
N GLY A 180 17.09 -3.43 15.44
CA GLY A 180 18.48 -3.32 15.02
C GLY A 180 18.62 -3.02 13.54
N GLU A 181 19.85 -3.00 13.08
CA GLU A 181 20.17 -3.00 11.66
C GLU A 181 19.84 -4.37 11.06
N VAL A 182 19.25 -4.38 9.87
CA VAL A 182 18.91 -5.61 9.17
C VAL A 182 20.09 -6.05 8.32
N TRP A 183 20.64 -7.21 8.63
CA TRP A 183 21.69 -7.86 7.86
C TRP A 183 21.09 -8.97 7.01
N ILE A 184 21.45 -8.99 5.73
CA ILE A 184 20.85 -9.89 4.73
C ILE A 184 21.96 -10.67 4.04
N ARG A 185 21.77 -11.99 3.91
CA ARG A 185 22.66 -12.87 3.14
C ARG A 185 21.87 -13.83 2.25
N GLY A 186 22.50 -14.34 1.20
CA GLY A 186 21.93 -15.40 0.35
C GLY A 186 22.12 -15.13 -1.15
N PRO A 187 21.68 -16.06 -2.02
CA PRO A 187 21.81 -15.94 -3.47
C PRO A 187 21.19 -14.68 -4.10
N GLY A 188 20.24 -14.04 -3.42
CA GLY A 188 19.65 -12.78 -3.87
C GLY A 188 20.50 -11.54 -3.61
N VAL A 189 21.59 -11.66 -2.85
CA VAL A 189 22.44 -10.52 -2.46
C VAL A 189 23.61 -10.38 -3.43
N THR A 190 23.79 -9.19 -3.99
CA THR A 190 24.92 -8.89 -4.87
C THR A 190 26.19 -8.69 -4.06
N SER A 191 27.30 -9.29 -4.52
CA SER A 191 28.64 -9.17 -3.95
C SER A 191 29.34 -7.86 -4.28
#